data_AF-A0A8T2R3U6-F1
#
_entry.id   AF-A0A8T2R3U6-F1
#
_cell.length_a   1.000
_cell.length_b   1.000
_cell.length_c   1.000
_cell.angle_alpha   90.00
_cell.angle_beta   90.00
_cell.angle_gamma   90.00
#
_symmetry.space_group_name_H-M   'P 1'
#
loop_
_entity.id
_entity.type
_entity.pdbx_description
1 polymer ?
#
loop_
_entity_poly.entity_id
_entity_poly.type
_entity_poly.pdbx_seq_one_letter_code
_entity_poly.pdbx_strand_id
1 'polypeptide(L)'
;MYNFGSPRVGNKKFADRYNEIVKDSWRVVNHLDIIPNVPRLMGYCHVATPIYLTAGDVEAATVNMELISDGYNGDVIGEATPDFLLEEFMKGEKQLIERLLQTEIAMIQSIRSGSALMQHMEDFYYISLLQSARQRLPKLQISQAKAEIDGVRN
;
A
#
# COMPACT_ATOMS: atom_id res chain seq x y z
N MET A 1 -17.49 -11.93 22.60
CA MET A 1 -16.66 -10.77 22.17
C MET A 1 -17.59 -9.60 21.90
N TYR A 2 -17.21 -8.39 22.30
CA TYR A 2 -17.98 -7.18 22.04
C TYR A 2 -17.09 -6.20 21.28
N ASN A 3 -17.50 -5.80 20.08
CA ASN A 3 -16.80 -4.79 19.29
C ASN A 3 -17.73 -3.60 18.98
N PHE A 4 -17.12 -2.43 18.85
CA PHE A 4 -17.81 -1.15 18.62
C PHE A 4 -17.21 -0.53 17.37
N GLY A 5 -18.04 -0.20 16.38
CA GLY A 5 -17.57 0.46 15.16
C GLY A 5 -16.56 -0.36 14.35
N SER A 6 -16.54 -1.70 14.48
CA SER A 6 -15.49 -2.51 13.86
C SER A 6 -15.67 -2.61 12.34
N PRO A 7 -14.60 -2.47 11.54
CA PRO A 7 -14.64 -2.70 10.10
C PRO A 7 -14.81 -4.19 9.77
N ARG A 8 -15.02 -4.50 8.50
CA ARG A 8 -15.00 -5.87 7.99
C ARG A 8 -13.55 -6.40 8.03
N VAL A 9 -13.34 -7.60 8.55
CA VAL A 9 -11.98 -8.08 8.92
C VAL A 9 -11.48 -9.26 8.10
N GLY A 10 -12.34 -9.97 7.38
CA GLY A 10 -11.93 -11.15 6.61
C GLY A 10 -12.99 -11.60 5.63
N ASN A 11 -12.67 -12.62 4.84
CA ASN A 11 -13.60 -13.15 3.85
C ASN A 11 -14.76 -13.96 4.48
N LYS A 12 -15.72 -14.37 3.65
CA LYS A 12 -16.90 -15.14 4.08
C LYS A 12 -16.52 -16.42 4.86
N LYS A 13 -15.54 -17.19 4.37
CA LYS A 13 -15.07 -18.43 5.04
C LYS A 13 -14.53 -18.16 6.44
N PHE A 14 -13.74 -17.09 6.60
CA PHE A 14 -13.26 -16.67 7.90
C PHE A 14 -14.41 -16.27 8.82
N ALA A 15 -15.36 -15.48 8.32
CA ALA A 15 -16.49 -15.02 9.11
C ALA A 15 -17.38 -16.16 9.60
N ASP A 16 -17.66 -17.14 8.73
CA ASP A 16 -18.44 -18.33 9.07
C ASP A 16 -17.72 -19.14 10.16
N ARG A 17 -16.42 -19.38 9.99
CA ARG A 17 -15.62 -20.11 10.97
C ARG A 17 -15.53 -19.38 12.32
N TYR A 18 -15.42 -18.05 12.29
CA TYR A 18 -15.43 -17.24 13.50
C TYR A 18 -16.77 -17.37 14.24
N ASN A 19 -17.91 -17.23 13.53
CA ASN A 19 -19.25 -17.31 14.13
C ASN A 19 -19.57 -18.73 14.64
N GLU A 20 -18.94 -19.76 14.08
CA GLU A 20 -19.00 -21.12 14.63
C GLU A 20 -18.30 -21.24 15.98
N ILE A 21 -17.10 -20.65 16.10
CA ILE A 21 -16.24 -20.78 17.28
C ILE A 21 -16.67 -19.81 18.40
N VAL A 22 -17.06 -18.58 18.05
CA VAL A 22 -17.32 -17.48 18.99
C VAL A 22 -18.81 -17.16 19.00
N LYS A 23 -19.58 -17.96 19.74
CA LYS A 23 -21.05 -17.90 19.79
C LYS A 23 -21.59 -16.59 20.36
N ASP A 24 -21.06 -16.13 21.49
CA ASP A 24 -21.52 -14.91 22.17
C ASP A 24 -20.73 -13.70 21.70
N SER A 25 -20.87 -13.38 20.41
CA SER A 25 -20.22 -12.22 19.79
C SER A 25 -21.23 -11.20 19.28
N TRP A 26 -20.98 -9.93 19.62
CA TRP A 26 -21.84 -8.80 19.30
C TRP A 26 -21.04 -7.65 18.72
N ARG A 27 -21.64 -7.00 17.71
CA ARG A 27 -21.10 -5.82 17.05
C ARG A 27 -22.00 -4.62 17.15
N VAL A 28 -21.62 -3.66 17.98
CA VAL A 28 -22.35 -2.41 18.12
C VAL A 28 -21.91 -1.45 17.01
N VAL A 29 -22.87 -1.01 16.21
CA VAL A 29 -22.67 -0.14 15.05
C VAL A 29 -23.48 1.14 15.26
N ASN A 30 -22.81 2.29 15.17
CA ASN A 30 -23.49 3.57 15.09
C ASN A 30 -23.86 3.85 13.62
N HIS A 31 -25.10 4.31 13.37
CA HIS A 31 -25.56 4.64 12.02
C HIS A 31 -24.73 5.73 11.32
N LEU A 32 -24.18 6.70 12.08
CA LEU A 32 -23.30 7.76 11.54
C LEU A 32 -21.83 7.35 11.42
N ASP A 33 -21.50 6.11 11.78
CA ASP A 33 -20.12 5.62 11.70
C ASP A 33 -19.89 4.91 10.35
N ILE A 34 -18.90 5.42 9.61
CA ILE A 34 -18.51 4.87 8.31
C ILE A 34 -17.58 3.65 8.44
N ILE A 35 -16.93 3.44 9.59
CA ILE A 35 -15.93 2.38 9.74
C ILE A 35 -16.54 0.98 9.59
N PRO A 36 -17.72 0.67 10.17
CA PRO A 36 -18.41 -0.59 9.91
C PRO A 36 -18.78 -0.81 8.44
N ASN A 37 -18.85 0.25 7.65
CA ASN A 37 -19.17 0.15 6.23
C ASN A 37 -17.96 -0.22 5.37
N VAL A 38 -16.73 -0.28 5.90
CA VAL A 38 -15.51 -0.55 5.12
C VAL A 38 -14.75 -1.79 5.62
N PRO A 39 -13.93 -2.43 4.77
CA PRO A 39 -13.91 -2.32 3.31
C PRO A 39 -15.10 -3.05 2.65
N ARG A 40 -15.83 -2.40 1.73
CA ARG A 40 -16.98 -3.03 1.03
C ARG A 40 -16.56 -4.07 -0.02
N LEU A 41 -15.42 -3.79 -0.64
CA LEU A 41 -14.90 -4.49 -1.80
C LEU A 41 -14.10 -5.73 -1.40
N MET A 42 -13.74 -6.57 -2.38
CA MET A 42 -12.79 -7.69 -2.22
C MET A 42 -13.25 -8.83 -1.29
N GLY A 43 -14.56 -9.01 -1.16
CA GLY A 43 -15.10 -10.17 -0.44
C GLY A 43 -15.03 -10.07 1.08
N TYR A 44 -14.75 -8.90 1.64
CA TYR A 44 -14.70 -8.69 3.09
C TYR A 44 -16.10 -8.74 3.70
N CYS A 45 -16.21 -9.53 4.77
CA CYS A 45 -17.41 -9.81 5.52
C CYS A 45 -17.25 -9.45 6.99
N HIS A 46 -18.39 -9.16 7.60
CA HIS A 46 -18.50 -8.95 9.03
C HIS A 46 -18.57 -10.25 9.80
N VAL A 47 -18.02 -10.22 11.02
CA VAL A 47 -18.18 -11.25 12.04
C VAL A 47 -19.10 -10.75 13.14
N ALA A 48 -19.73 -11.65 13.89
CA ALA A 48 -20.64 -11.34 14.99
C ALA A 48 -21.98 -10.70 14.58
N THR A 49 -22.98 -10.81 15.47
CA THR A 49 -24.33 -10.26 15.29
C THR A 49 -24.31 -8.74 15.46
N PRO A 50 -24.78 -7.94 14.47
CA PRO A 50 -24.83 -6.49 14.60
C PRO A 50 -25.96 -6.02 15.52
N ILE A 51 -25.68 -4.98 16.30
CA ILE A 51 -26.64 -4.16 17.03
C ILE A 51 -26.46 -2.73 16.50
N TYR A 52 -27.50 -2.17 15.91
CA TYR A 52 -27.46 -0.80 15.40
C TYR A 52 -27.99 0.18 16.45
N LEU A 53 -27.22 1.24 16.72
CA LEU A 53 -27.64 2.34 17.57
C LEU A 53 -28.18 3.47 16.69
N THR A 54 -29.46 3.80 16.88
CA THR A 54 -30.12 4.96 16.30
C THR A 54 -30.14 6.09 17.33
N ALA A 55 -29.89 7.33 16.90
CA ALA A 55 -30.06 8.49 17.75
C ALA A 55 -31.52 8.94 17.67
N GLY A 56 -32.36 8.42 18.58
CA GLY A 56 -33.80 8.74 18.64
C GLY A 56 -34.55 7.67 19.43
N ASP A 57 -35.36 8.11 20.39
CA ASP A 57 -36.21 7.41 21.36
C ASP A 57 -36.07 5.88 21.54
N VAL A 58 -35.80 5.53 22.79
CA VAL A 58 -35.45 4.21 23.35
C VAL A 58 -36.54 3.13 23.17
N GLU A 59 -37.70 3.46 22.60
CA GLU A 59 -38.85 2.55 22.48
C GLU A 59 -38.84 1.66 21.22
N ALA A 60 -37.96 1.91 20.24
CA ALA A 60 -37.90 1.14 18.99
C ALA A 60 -36.84 0.02 18.97
N ALA A 61 -36.10 -0.19 20.06
CA ALA A 61 -34.90 -1.04 20.06
C ALA A 61 -35.16 -2.56 20.11
N THR A 62 -36.40 -3.01 20.32
CA THR A 62 -36.69 -4.43 20.58
C THR A 62 -37.32 -5.21 19.43
N VAL A 63 -37.81 -4.57 18.36
CA VAL A 63 -38.52 -5.32 17.33
C VAL A 63 -38.28 -4.69 15.97
N ASN A 64 -37.90 -5.55 15.03
CA ASN A 64 -37.93 -5.36 13.59
C ASN A 64 -36.61 -5.06 12.89
N MET A 65 -36.13 -6.17 12.31
CA MET A 65 -35.62 -6.34 10.95
C MET A 65 -36.49 -5.65 9.88
N GLU A 66 -36.91 -4.40 10.07
CA GLU A 66 -37.77 -3.68 9.14
C GLU A 66 -37.27 -2.25 9.07
N LEU A 67 -36.50 -2.00 8.00
CA LEU A 67 -36.48 -0.76 7.25
C LEU A 67 -36.59 0.52 8.10
N ILE A 68 -35.45 0.95 8.64
CA ILE A 68 -35.31 2.25 9.30
C ILE A 68 -35.83 3.33 8.33
N SER A 69 -36.75 4.18 8.82
CA SER A 69 -37.54 5.14 8.03
C SER A 69 -36.73 6.19 7.25
N ASP A 70 -35.41 6.21 7.42
CA ASP A 70 -34.49 7.17 6.79
C ASP A 70 -33.85 6.61 5.51
N GLY A 71 -34.38 5.51 4.96
CA GLY A 71 -33.82 4.88 3.74
C GLY A 71 -32.47 4.19 3.98
N TYR A 72 -32.08 4.02 5.25
CA TYR A 72 -30.88 3.28 5.62
C TYR A 72 -31.18 1.78 5.54
N ASN A 73 -30.91 1.20 4.37
CA ASN A 73 -30.80 -0.25 4.23
C ASN A 73 -29.58 -0.68 5.04
N GLY A 74 -29.81 -1.13 6.27
CA GLY A 74 -28.76 -1.74 7.09
C GLY A 74 -28.06 -2.81 6.26
N ASP A 75 -26.73 -2.79 6.23
CA ASP A 75 -25.90 -3.69 5.42
C ASP A 75 -26.40 -5.13 5.62
N VAL A 76 -27.16 -5.63 4.63
CA VAL A 76 -27.74 -6.96 4.68
C VAL A 76 -26.57 -7.92 4.69
N ILE A 77 -26.56 -8.75 5.73
CA ILE A 77 -25.43 -9.58 6.12
C ILE A 77 -24.86 -10.33 4.91
N GLY A 78 -23.60 -10.05 4.57
CA GLY A 78 -22.77 -10.95 3.76
C GLY A 78 -22.61 -10.59 2.28
N GLU A 79 -23.15 -9.47 1.79
CA GLU A 79 -22.88 -9.08 0.41
C GLU A 79 -21.48 -8.44 0.30
N ALA A 80 -20.52 -9.32 -0.02
CA ALA A 80 -19.34 -8.91 -0.78
C ALA A 80 -19.83 -8.08 -1.96
N THR A 81 -19.28 -6.87 -2.14
CA THR A 81 -19.54 -6.13 -3.37
C THR A 81 -19.20 -7.04 -4.54
N PRO A 82 -20.13 -7.26 -5.50
CA PRO A 82 -19.90 -8.18 -6.61
C PRO A 82 -18.58 -7.85 -7.32
N ASP A 83 -17.79 -8.88 -7.66
CA ASP A 83 -16.49 -8.73 -8.32
C ASP A 83 -16.55 -7.90 -9.62
N PHE A 84 -17.73 -7.78 -10.22
CA PHE A 84 -17.96 -6.91 -11.38
C PHE A 84 -17.70 -5.42 -11.08
N LEU A 85 -18.09 -4.92 -9.89
CA LEU A 85 -17.84 -3.53 -9.51
C LEU A 85 -16.36 -3.27 -9.21
N LEU A 86 -15.61 -4.31 -8.84
CA LEU A 86 -14.15 -4.28 -8.71
C LEU A 86 -13.50 -3.97 -10.06
N GLU A 87 -13.89 -4.68 -11.13
CA GLU A 87 -13.34 -4.43 -12.46
C GLU A 87 -13.65 -3.01 -12.95
N GLU A 88 -14.85 -2.50 -12.66
CA GLU A 88 -15.28 -1.18 -13.10
C GLU A 88 -14.53 -0.05 -12.36
N PHE A 89 -14.28 -0.20 -11.05
CA PHE A 89 -13.42 0.72 -10.28
C PHE A 89 -11.94 0.62 -10.70
N MET A 90 -11.44 -0.60 -10.94
CA MET A 90 -10.02 -0.85 -11.21
C MET A 90 -9.62 -0.54 -12.66
N LYS A 91 -10.57 -0.35 -13.59
CA LYS A 91 -10.29 -0.01 -15.01
C LYS A 91 -9.46 1.26 -15.16
N GLY A 92 -9.67 2.26 -14.31
CA GLY A 92 -8.89 3.50 -14.30
C GLY A 92 -7.54 3.37 -13.58
N GLU A 93 -7.48 2.57 -12.53
CA GLU A 93 -6.31 2.49 -11.63
C GLU A 93 -5.28 1.43 -12.04
N LYS A 94 -5.62 0.53 -12.97
CA LYS A 94 -4.71 -0.54 -13.42
C LYS A 94 -3.35 -0.01 -13.90
N GLN A 95 -3.34 1.11 -14.61
CA GLN A 95 -2.10 1.75 -15.07
C GLN A 95 -1.27 2.32 -13.92
N LEU A 96 -1.93 2.87 -12.89
CA LEU A 96 -1.25 3.38 -11.70
C LEU A 96 -0.63 2.24 -10.90
N ILE A 97 -1.39 1.16 -10.71
CA ILE A 97 -0.92 -0.05 -10.02
C ILE A 97 0.26 -0.66 -10.77
N GLU A 98 0.20 -0.76 -12.10
CA GLU A 98 1.30 -1.27 -12.90
C GLU A 98 2.55 -0.39 -12.78
N ARG A 99 2.40 0.94 -12.77
CA ARG A 99 3.52 1.86 -12.53
C ARG A 99 4.12 1.70 -11.14
N LEU A 100 3.30 1.59 -10.09
CA LEU A 100 3.76 1.37 -8.72
C LEU A 100 4.55 0.07 -8.62
N LEU A 101 4.02 -1.01 -9.20
CA LEU A 101 4.61 -2.33 -9.16
C LEU A 101 5.96 -2.37 -9.92
N GLN A 102 6.04 -1.71 -11.08
CA GLN A 102 7.31 -1.54 -11.80
C GLN A 102 8.32 -0.71 -11.00
N THR A 103 7.86 0.33 -10.30
CA THR A 103 8.72 1.19 -9.47
C THR A 103 9.28 0.42 -8.28
N GLU A 104 8.47 -0.40 -7.61
CA GLU A 104 8.93 -1.26 -6.52
C GLU A 104 9.96 -2.30 -7.00
N ILE A 105 9.70 -2.98 -8.12
CA ILE A 105 10.64 -3.95 -8.70
C ILE A 105 11.97 -3.26 -9.01
N ALA A 106 11.93 -2.09 -9.66
CA ALA A 106 13.13 -1.33 -10.01
C ALA A 106 13.90 -0.90 -8.75
N MET A 107 13.19 -0.41 -7.72
CA MET A 107 13.79 -0.02 -6.45
C MET A 107 14.50 -1.20 -5.78
N ILE A 108 13.83 -2.34 -5.62
CA ILE A 108 14.41 -3.53 -4.98
C ILE A 108 15.59 -4.06 -5.79
N GLN A 109 15.49 -4.06 -7.13
CA GLN A 109 16.59 -4.45 -7.99
C GLN A 109 17.79 -3.53 -7.83
N SER A 110 17.59 -2.21 -7.71
CA SER A 110 18.66 -1.23 -7.52
C SER A 110 19.36 -1.33 -6.16
N ILE A 111 18.61 -1.73 -5.11
CA ILE A 111 19.18 -2.03 -3.79
C ILE A 111 19.98 -3.33 -3.86
N ARG A 112 19.41 -4.37 -4.48
CA ARG A 112 20.05 -5.69 -4.61
C ARG A 112 21.32 -5.65 -5.46
N SER A 113 21.34 -4.86 -6.53
CA SER A 113 22.53 -4.67 -7.38
C SER A 113 23.56 -3.73 -6.76
N GLY A 114 23.23 -3.03 -5.67
CA GLY A 114 24.07 -2.00 -5.06
C GLY A 114 24.13 -0.68 -5.83
N SER A 115 23.47 -0.58 -7.01
CA SER A 115 23.54 0.63 -7.84
C SER A 115 22.90 1.84 -7.18
N ALA A 116 21.88 1.64 -6.33
CA ALA A 116 21.26 2.72 -5.57
C ALA A 116 22.25 3.43 -4.65
N LEU A 117 23.13 2.67 -3.97
CA LEU A 117 24.17 3.22 -3.10
C LEU A 117 25.24 3.94 -3.93
N MET A 118 25.70 3.32 -5.02
CA MET A 118 26.72 3.90 -5.90
C MET A 118 26.27 5.22 -6.53
N GLN A 119 25.00 5.34 -6.91
CA GLN A 119 24.42 6.59 -7.40
C GLN A 119 24.33 7.64 -6.30
N HIS A 120 23.90 7.25 -5.09
CA HIS A 120 23.83 8.14 -3.93
C HIS A 120 25.22 8.64 -3.49
N MET A 121 26.26 7.83 -3.66
CA MET A 121 27.65 8.18 -3.31
C MET A 121 28.41 8.90 -4.43
N GLU A 122 27.77 9.13 -5.58
CA GLU A 122 28.40 9.75 -6.77
C GLU A 122 29.70 9.07 -7.21
N ASP A 123 29.86 7.76 -6.97
CA ASP A 123 31.09 7.02 -7.27
C ASP A 123 31.48 7.12 -8.75
N PHE A 124 30.48 7.26 -9.63
CA PHE A 124 30.69 7.53 -11.05
C PHE A 124 31.49 8.80 -11.31
N TYR A 125 31.27 9.88 -10.56
CA TYR A 125 32.01 11.12 -10.74
C TYR A 125 33.47 10.94 -10.33
N TYR A 126 33.71 10.30 -9.18
CA TYR A 126 35.05 9.97 -8.71
C TYR A 126 35.81 9.04 -9.66
N ILE A 127 35.17 7.96 -10.14
CA ILE A 127 35.74 7.04 -11.13
C ILE A 127 36.07 7.79 -12.42
N SER A 128 35.15 8.62 -12.93
CA SER A 128 35.35 9.40 -14.17
C SER A 128 36.51 10.40 -14.05
N LEU A 129 36.63 11.07 -12.91
CA LEU A 129 37.74 11.97 -12.61
C LEU A 129 39.06 11.23 -12.48
N LEU A 130 39.10 10.11 -11.75
CA LEU A 130 40.28 9.26 -11.62
C LEU A 130 40.76 8.76 -12.99
N GLN A 131 39.84 8.33 -13.84
CA GLN A 131 40.15 7.85 -15.18
C GLN A 131 40.72 8.99 -16.05
N SER A 132 40.13 10.18 -15.95
CA SER A 132 40.63 11.39 -16.62
C SER A 132 42.02 11.81 -16.12
N ALA A 133 42.26 11.74 -14.80
CA ALA A 133 43.56 12.03 -14.20
C ALA A 133 44.61 11.01 -14.64
N ARG A 134 44.29 9.71 -14.61
CA ARG A 134 45.17 8.62 -15.08
C ARG A 134 45.51 8.72 -16.55
N GLN A 135 44.63 9.25 -17.41
CA GLN A 135 44.95 9.47 -18.83
C GLN A 135 45.90 10.68 -19.06
N ARG A 136 45.91 11.65 -18.14
CA ARG A 136 46.77 12.84 -18.22
C ARG A 136 48.15 12.64 -17.57
N LEU A 137 48.23 11.85 -16.49
CA LEU A 137 49.48 11.51 -15.80
C LEU A 137 50.61 10.95 -16.69
N PRO A 138 50.39 9.96 -17.59
CA PRO A 138 51.45 9.46 -18.46
C PRO A 138 51.90 10.50 -19.50
N LYS A 139 51.03 11.46 -19.87
CA LYS A 139 51.39 12.55 -20.79
C LYS A 139 52.26 13.62 -20.12
N LEU A 140 52.00 13.91 -18.84
CA LEU A 140 52.75 14.90 -18.06
C LEU A 140 54.18 14.42 -17.75
N GLN A 141 54.37 13.17 -17.32
CA GLN A 141 55.71 12.63 -17.04
C GLN A 141 56.60 12.56 -18.29
N ILE A 142 56.04 12.21 -19.45
CA ILE A 142 56.77 12.21 -20.73
C ILE A 142 57.10 13.65 -21.17
N SER A 143 56.19 14.61 -20.96
CA SER A 143 56.44 16.03 -21.30
C SER A 143 57.48 16.70 -20.40
N GLN A 144 57.49 16.39 -19.10
CA GLN A 144 58.47 16.93 -18.15
C GLN A 144 59.87 16.33 -18.36
N ALA A 145 59.97 15.02 -18.61
CA ALA A 145 61.24 14.38 -18.96
C ALA A 145 61.84 14.91 -20.28
N LYS A 146 60.99 15.26 -21.26
CA LYS A 146 61.45 15.83 -22.54
C LYS A 146 61.93 17.28 -22.39
N ALA A 147 61.27 18.09 -21.56
CA ALA A 147 61.69 19.46 -21.25
C ALA A 147 63.01 19.53 -20.45
N GLU A 148 63.26 18.57 -19.54
CA GLU A 148 64.56 18.47 -18.84
C GLU A 148 65.71 18.05 -19.77
N ILE A 149 65.46 17.13 -20.72
CA ILE A 149 66.49 16.70 -21.68
C ILE A 149 66.87 17.82 -22.67
N ASP A 150 65.90 18.62 -23.09
CA ASP A 150 66.14 19.75 -24.01
C ASP A 150 66.73 20.99 -23.30
N GLY A 151 66.50 21.15 -21.99
CA GLY A 151 67.09 22.22 -21.17
C GLY A 151 68.57 22.02 -20.80
N VAL A 152 69.09 20.79 -20.85
CA VAL A 152 70.50 20.45 -20.57
C VAL A 152 71.39 20.57 -21.82
N ARG A 153 70.80 20.77 -23.01
CA ARG A 153 71.52 20.86 -24.30
C ARG A 153 71.81 22.29 -24.79
N ASN A 154 71.63 23.32 -23.95
CA ASN A 154 72.04 24.70 -24.24
C ASN A 154 73.15 25.15 -23.29
#